data_AF-A0A971YWD4-F1
#
_entry.id   AF-A0A971YWD4-F1
#
_cell.length_a   1.000
_cell.length_b   1.000
_cell.length_c   1.000
_cell.angle_alpha   90.00
_cell.angle_beta   90.00
_cell.angle_gamma   90.00
#
_symmetry.space_group_name_H-M   'P 1'
#
loop_
_entity.id
_entity.type
_entity.pdbx_description
1 polymer ?
#
loop_
_entity_poly.entity_id
_entity_poly.type
_entity_poly.pdbx_seq_one_letter_code
_entity_poly.pdbx_strand_id
1 'polypeptide(L)'
;MSKRYQEPIELKLSGNRKPEAFVWRGRNYKIKDVIRHWTVNGDWWQKESRRLHAIVTAKRWSEYGQYEIVYEAKRRQWYLYRVYD
;
A
#
# COMPACT_ATOMS: atom_id res chain seq x y z
N MET A 1 -6.38 2.95 17.30
CA MET A 1 -5.47 1.77 17.35
C MET A 1 -4.98 1.50 15.92
N SER A 2 -4.09 0.53 15.64
CA SER A 2 -3.76 0.19 14.24
C SER A 2 -3.59 -1.31 14.07
N LYS A 3 -4.13 -1.89 13.00
CA LYS A 3 -4.03 -3.32 12.71
C LYS A 3 -3.03 -3.54 11.57
N ARG A 4 -2.07 -4.44 11.78
CA ARG A 4 -1.12 -4.83 10.73
C ARG A 4 -1.64 -6.02 9.95
N TYR A 5 -1.50 -5.94 8.64
CA TYR A 5 -1.77 -7.02 7.71
C TYR A 5 -0.47 -7.23 6.91
N GLN A 6 -0.17 -8.44 6.45
CA GLN A 6 0.94 -8.68 5.51
C GLN A 6 0.38 -9.42 4.29
N GLU A 7 -0.80 -8.97 3.86
CA GLU A 7 -1.59 -9.64 2.87
C GLU A 7 -1.40 -8.98 1.51
N PRO A 8 -1.29 -9.77 0.43
CA PRO A 8 -1.12 -9.21 -0.91
C PRO A 8 -2.35 -8.39 -1.31
N ILE A 9 -2.10 -7.31 -2.03
CA ILE A 9 -3.12 -6.47 -2.67
C ILE A 9 -2.78 -6.26 -4.14
N GLU A 10 -3.80 -6.01 -4.94
CA GLU A 10 -3.62 -5.56 -6.31
C GLU A 10 -3.74 -4.03 -6.34
N LEU A 11 -2.66 -3.34 -6.71
CA LEU A 11 -2.70 -1.89 -6.89
C LEU A 11 -3.09 -1.54 -8.32
N LYS A 12 -4.13 -0.74 -8.47
CA LYS A 12 -4.57 -0.17 -9.75
C LYS A 12 -4.01 1.23 -9.89
N LEU A 13 -3.32 1.46 -11.00
CA LEU A 13 -2.80 2.76 -11.37
C LEU A 13 -3.72 3.40 -12.41
N SER A 14 -3.91 4.71 -12.31
CA SER A 14 -4.49 5.53 -13.36
C SER A 14 -3.53 5.66 -14.55
N GLY A 15 -4.00 6.17 -15.69
CA GLY A 15 -3.20 6.38 -16.91
C GLY A 15 -1.93 7.22 -16.69
N ASN A 16 -1.93 8.09 -15.67
CA ASN A 16 -0.77 8.91 -15.27
C ASN A 16 0.15 8.22 -14.25
N ARG A 17 0.08 6.89 -14.11
CA ARG A 17 0.84 6.08 -13.13
C ARG A 17 0.63 6.48 -11.67
N LYS A 18 -0.49 7.16 -11.37
CA LYS A 18 -0.88 7.49 -9.99
C LYS A 18 -1.72 6.37 -9.38
N PRO A 19 -1.53 6.01 -8.10
CA PRO A 19 -2.41 5.07 -7.41
C PRO A 19 -3.86 5.53 -7.43
N GLU A 20 -4.75 4.72 -7.97
CA GLU A 20 -6.18 5.05 -8.11
C GLU A 20 -7.06 4.19 -7.21
N ALA A 21 -6.74 2.91 -7.07
CA ALA A 21 -7.45 1.99 -6.19
C ALA A 21 -6.56 0.81 -5.81
N PHE A 22 -6.95 0.06 -4.79
CA PHE A 22 -6.39 -1.26 -4.54
C PHE A 22 -7.47 -2.28 -4.18
N VAL A 23 -7.23 -3.55 -4.49
CA VAL A 23 -8.10 -4.66 -4.11
C VAL A 23 -7.47 -5.42 -2.94
N TRP A 24 -8.21 -5.52 -1.85
CA TRP A 24 -7.82 -6.29 -0.66
C TRP A 24 -8.96 -7.21 -0.23
N ARG A 25 -8.69 -8.52 -0.11
CA ARG A 25 -9.69 -9.56 0.21
C ARG A 25 -10.94 -9.49 -0.69
N GLY A 26 -10.74 -9.34 -1.99
CA GLY A 26 -11.81 -9.24 -3.00
C GLY A 26 -12.61 -7.92 -2.96
N ARG A 27 -12.22 -6.95 -2.12
CA ARG A 27 -12.91 -5.67 -1.98
C ARG A 27 -12.09 -4.54 -2.59
N ASN A 28 -12.73 -3.68 -3.37
CA ASN A 28 -12.09 -2.53 -4.01
C ASN A 28 -12.09 -1.31 -3.08
N TYR A 29 -10.93 -0.70 -2.89
CA TYR A 29 -10.71 0.51 -2.09
C TYR A 29 -10.25 1.62 -3.03
N LYS A 30 -11.08 2.65 -3.23
CA LYS A 30 -10.74 3.78 -4.10
C LYS A 30 -9.83 4.75 -3.35
N ILE A 31 -8.63 4.97 -3.85
CA ILE A 31 -7.67 5.91 -3.27
C ILE A 31 -8.14 7.33 -3.60
N LYS A 32 -8.27 8.16 -2.56
CA LYS A 32 -8.54 9.60 -2.70
C LYS A 32 -7.25 10.39 -2.74
N ASP A 33 -6.30 10.03 -1.88
CA ASP A 33 -5.04 10.78 -1.75
C ASP A 33 -3.90 9.91 -1.25
N VAL A 34 -2.67 10.26 -1.63
CA VAL A 34 -1.43 9.66 -1.10
C VAL A 34 -0.82 10.66 -0.13
N ILE A 35 -1.01 10.41 1.17
CA ILE A 35 -0.59 11.32 2.24
C ILE A 35 0.94 11.41 2.32
N ARG A 36 1.61 10.26 2.18
CA ARG A 36 3.06 10.16 2.27
C ARG A 36 3.54 8.93 1.52
N HIS A 37 4.71 9.00 0.92
CA HIS A 37 5.43 7.82 0.45
C HIS A 37 6.92 7.92 0.76
N TRP A 38 7.57 6.78 1.01
CA TRP A 38 9.01 6.72 1.24
C TRP A 38 9.57 5.39 0.74
N THR A 39 10.85 5.40 0.37
CA THR A 39 11.58 4.18 0.03
C THR A 39 12.43 3.78 1.23
N VAL A 40 12.36 2.51 1.61
CA VAL A 40 13.32 1.87 2.51
C VAL A 40 14.22 1.01 1.63
N ASN A 41 15.50 1.40 1.54
CA ASN A 41 16.52 0.53 0.94
C ASN A 41 16.95 -0.46 2.01
N GLY A 42 16.96 -1.75 1.66
CA GLY A 42 17.47 -2.77 2.57
C GLY A 42 18.95 -2.56 2.88
N ASP A 43 19.38 -3.01 4.05
CA ASP A 43 20.78 -2.95 4.43
C ASP A 43 21.65 -3.72 3.42
N TRP A 44 22.77 -3.12 3.01
CA TRP A 44 23.65 -3.69 1.99
C TRP A 44 24.24 -5.04 2.41
N TRP A 45 24.33 -5.31 3.72
CA TRP A 45 24.83 -6.57 4.27
C TRP A 45 23.76 -7.66 4.47
N GLN A 46 22.45 -7.32 4.46
CA GLN A 46 21.37 -8.29 4.75
C GLN A 46 20.63 -8.80 3.50
N LYS A 47 21.04 -8.40 2.29
CA LYS A 47 20.28 -8.69 1.04
C LYS A 47 18.78 -8.33 1.17
N GLU A 48 18.45 -7.36 2.02
CA GLU A 48 17.07 -6.91 2.14
C GLU A 48 16.66 -6.20 0.85
N SER A 49 15.45 -6.50 0.38
CA SER A 49 14.98 -5.92 -0.87
C SER A 49 14.37 -4.55 -0.62
N ARG A 50 14.62 -3.62 -1.54
CA ARG A 50 14.00 -2.29 -1.55
C ARG A 50 12.47 -2.39 -1.35
N ARG A 51 11.95 -1.64 -0.37
CA ARG A 51 10.53 -1.51 -0.10
C ARG A 51 10.07 -0.08 -0.38
N LEU A 52 8.92 0.07 -1.04
CA LEU A 52 8.25 1.36 -1.21
C LEU A 52 7.00 1.37 -0.34
N HIS A 53 6.98 2.25 0.65
CA HIS A 53 5.84 2.45 1.53
C HIS A 53 5.04 3.65 1.04
N ALA A 54 3.72 3.56 1.15
CA ALA A 54 2.83 4.69 0.96
C ALA A 54 1.67 4.63 1.96
N ILE A 55 1.37 5.76 2.58
CA ILE A 55 0.14 5.96 3.35
C ILE A 55 -0.87 6.62 2.43
N VAL A 56 -2.02 5.98 2.25
CA VAL A 56 -3.09 6.43 1.38
C VAL A 56 -4.38 6.58 2.15
N THR A 57 -5.16 7.60 1.80
CA THR A 57 -6.57 7.67 2.20
C THR A 57 -7.39 6.96 1.15
N ALA A 58 -8.12 5.92 1.52
CA ALA A 58 -8.98 5.19 0.60
C ALA A 58 -10.38 4.98 1.17
N LYS A 59 -11.36 4.92 0.27
CA LYS A 59 -12.76 4.72 0.63
C LYS A 59 -13.17 3.29 0.39
N ARG A 60 -13.86 2.71 1.37
CA ARG A 60 -14.70 1.52 1.17
C ARG A 60 -16.16 1.93 1.31
N TRP A 61 -16.89 1.92 0.20
CA TRP A 61 -18.31 2.32 0.11
C TRP A 61 -18.60 3.75 0.61
N SER A 62 -18.82 3.96 1.92
CA SER A 62 -19.23 5.24 2.54
C SER A 62 -18.13 5.93 3.35
N GLU A 63 -17.16 5.20 3.90
CA GLU A 63 -16.18 5.75 4.84
C GLU A 63 -14.75 5.73 4.29
N TYR A 64 -13.99 6.76 4.66
CA TYR A 64 -12.56 6.86 4.37
C TYR A 64 -11.76 6.29 5.53
N GLY A 65 -10.81 5.43 5.21
CA GLY A 65 -9.77 4.96 6.14
C GLY A 65 -8.39 5.34 5.62
N GLN A 66 -7.40 5.29 6.50
CA GLN A 66 -5.99 5.40 6.12
C GLN A 66 -5.35 4.01 6.10
N TYR A 67 -4.57 3.77 5.05
CA TYR A 67 -3.96 2.47 4.77
C TYR A 67 -2.50 2.66 4.43
N GLU A 68 -1.63 1.84 5.01
CA GLU A 68 -0.25 1.72 4.59
C GLU A 68 -0.16 0.55 3.60
N ILE A 69 0.23 0.86 2.38
CA ILE A 69 0.53 -0.11 1.33
C ILE A 69 2.04 -0.15 1.10
N VAL A 70 2.57 -1.35 0.88
CA VAL A 70 4.01 -1.58 0.73
C VAL A 70 4.28 -2.43 -0.50
N TYR A 71 5.12 -1.93 -1.39
CA TYR A 71 5.68 -2.72 -2.48
C TYR A 71 7.00 -3.35 -2.04
N GLU A 72 7.14 -4.66 -2.21
CA GLU A 72 8.40 -5.36 -1.95
C GLU A 72 9.07 -5.77 -3.27
N ALA A 73 10.23 -5.19 -3.58
CA ALA A 73 10.88 -5.37 -4.88
C ALA A 73 11.29 -6.83 -5.17
N LYS A 74 11.71 -7.59 -4.15
CA LYS A 74 12.11 -9.01 -4.32
C LYS A 74 10.93 -9.89 -4.73
N ARG A 75 9.73 -9.60 -4.22
CA ARG A 75 8.50 -10.34 -4.55
C ARG A 75 7.73 -9.70 -5.70
N ARG A 76 8.12 -8.48 -6.11
CA ARG A 76 7.43 -7.64 -7.09
C ARG A 76 5.94 -7.50 -6.81
N GLN A 77 5.57 -7.41 -5.53
CA GLN A 77 4.19 -7.51 -5.06
C GLN A 77 3.86 -6.37 -4.08
N TRP A 78 2.63 -5.88 -4.16
CA TRP A 78 2.07 -4.94 -3.19
C TRP A 78 1.38 -5.70 -2.04
N TYR A 79 1.51 -5.15 -0.85
CA TYR A 79 0.89 -5.66 0.37
C TYR A 79 0.14 -4.54 1.09
N LEU A 80 -0.99 -4.87 1.70
CA LEU A 80 -1.53 -4.03 2.75
C LEU A 80 -0.73 -4.31 4.02
N TYR A 81 -0.03 -3.32 4.53
CA TYR A 81 0.84 -3.42 5.70
C TYR A 81 0.13 -3.02 7.00
N ARG A 82 -0.66 -1.93 6.95
CA ARG A 82 -1.36 -1.42 8.14
C ARG A 82 -2.66 -0.73 7.77
N VAL A 83 -3.67 -0.91 8.60
CA VAL A 83 -4.90 -0.12 8.63
C VAL A 83 -4.86 0.75 9.88
N TYR A 84 -5.01 2.05 9.68
CA TYR A 84 -5.19 3.01 10.78
C TYR A 84 -6.68 3.08 11.10
N ASP A 85 -7.00 2.99 12.38
CA ASP A 85 -8.36 3.03 12.96
C ASP A 85 -8.81 4.47 13.17
#